data_AF-A0A962W490-F1
#
_entry.id   AF-A0A962W490-F1
#
_cell.length_a   1.000
_cell.length_b   1.000
_cell.length_c   1.000
_cell.angle_alpha   90.00
_cell.angle_beta   90.00
_cell.angle_gamma   90.00
#
_symmetry.space_group_name_H-M   'P 1'
#
loop_
_entity.id
_entity.type
_entity.pdbx_description
1 polymer ?
#
loop_
_entity_poly.entity_id
_entity_poly.type
_entity_poly.pdbx_seq_one_letter_code
_entity_poly.pdbx_strand_id
1 'polypeptide(L)'
;MRTIKYGLAGWLLVTALAGCAVQPLLSPPTDPAIDHCLTLYAALDAAVAGWGTTPSSPARIAGFPYLRVDRFLAGYRTQPLNPVETAAWLTRLGELDREARRVEWDSLPVALKADLQRRYAPIDGLPSALAGCAGRLQRWDVADPGRLALIRARARVPGEYRTVNQVLGLYPLTLLPVDYGVFHYQEETRATFARPLAALPVRGEPRRYGPPPVAPPVVDFATIPRDALGIPEPNTAQLAALFASHAPIWEIDTASGADQPGAPYWRADGVPTVDPAEPVVYRYVSHARWRGEPLLQLNYLIWFAARPRRGVFDLLGGPLDGLLWRVTLDRAGHPLLYDSIHPCGCYHQLFPGPVLRLRPETAQWAEPPLVPQAAPSIGMGERAVLRLASGTHALQRVYASRPGAVLALAWRDYAALYAIPVVGDGRRGLFGSDGLVAGSERAERWLLWPMGVPSPGAMRERGRHAIAFVGRRHFDDADLLDRLFEPAEEER
;
A
#
# COMPACT_ATOMS: atom_id res chain seq x y z
N MET A 1 37.94 60.65 10.08
CA MET A 1 37.06 61.64 10.74
C MET A 1 35.74 61.63 9.96
N ARG A 2 34.54 61.30 10.46
CA ARG A 2 33.89 61.17 11.78
C ARG A 2 32.92 59.96 11.71
N THR A 3 32.99 58.97 12.59
CA THR A 3 32.19 58.77 13.82
C THR A 3 30.65 58.97 13.73
N ILE A 4 29.87 57.88 13.52
CA ILE A 4 28.97 57.08 14.43
C ILE A 4 27.70 57.81 14.99
N LYS A 5 26.54 57.09 14.91
CA LYS A 5 25.47 56.83 15.94
C LYS A 5 24.07 57.24 15.46
N TYR A 6 22.94 56.55 15.64
CA TYR A 6 22.49 55.20 16.06
C TYR A 6 20.96 55.17 15.79
N GLY A 7 20.35 53.99 15.63
CA GLY A 7 18.90 53.83 15.71
C GLY A 7 18.43 52.39 15.51
N LEU A 8 18.25 51.67 16.63
CA LEU A 8 17.69 50.33 16.74
C LEU A 8 16.18 50.26 16.40
N ALA A 9 15.71 49.01 16.28
CA ALA A 9 14.32 48.52 16.30
C ALA A 9 13.64 48.47 14.92
N GLY A 10 13.06 47.35 14.49
CA GLY A 10 12.80 46.08 15.15
C GLY A 10 12.13 45.13 14.15
N TRP A 11 12.35 43.83 14.37
CA TRP A 11 11.47 42.71 14.07
C TRP A 11 10.33 42.94 13.05
N LEU A 12 10.52 42.42 11.84
CA LEU A 12 9.41 42.00 10.96
C LEU A 12 9.63 40.53 10.60
N LEU A 13 9.49 39.69 11.63
CA LEU A 13 9.23 38.26 11.50
C LEU A 13 7.80 38.04 12.00
N VAL A 14 7.05 37.23 11.26
CA VAL A 14 5.74 36.63 11.62
C VAL A 14 4.50 37.50 11.38
N THR A 15 3.98 37.46 10.14
CA THR A 15 2.54 37.38 9.89
C THR A 15 2.28 36.37 8.77
N ALA A 16 2.38 35.09 9.12
CA ALA A 16 1.93 33.99 8.28
C ALA A 16 1.24 32.91 9.14
N LEU A 17 0.25 33.31 9.94
CA LEU A 17 -0.64 32.37 10.61
C LEU A 17 -2.08 32.90 10.55
N ALA A 18 -2.99 31.98 10.18
CA ALA A 18 -4.44 32.11 10.05
C ALA A 18 -5.01 32.36 8.64
N GLY A 19 -4.45 31.70 7.62
CA GLY A 19 -5.24 31.25 6.48
C GLY A 19 -5.96 29.95 6.84
N CYS A 20 -7.04 30.00 7.63
CA CYS A 20 -8.05 28.95 7.58
C CYS A 20 -8.55 28.95 6.13
N ALA A 21 -8.14 27.96 5.34
CA ALA A 21 -8.71 27.74 4.03
C ALA A 21 -10.16 27.28 4.22
N VAL A 22 -11.07 28.23 4.42
CA VAL A 22 -12.49 28.06 4.14
C VAL A 22 -12.55 27.89 2.63
N GLN A 23 -12.42 26.64 2.19
CA GLN A 23 -12.72 26.26 0.81
C GLN A 23 -14.13 26.77 0.51
N PRO A 24 -14.40 27.32 -0.69
CA PRO A 24 -15.75 27.74 -1.02
C PRO A 24 -16.66 26.52 -0.84
N LEU A 25 -17.50 26.59 0.19
CA LEU A 25 -18.54 25.62 0.41
C LEU A 25 -19.42 25.71 -0.83
N LEU A 26 -19.53 24.59 -1.53
CA LEU A 26 -20.62 24.39 -2.48
C LEU A 26 -21.91 24.82 -1.78
N SER A 27 -22.78 25.56 -2.47
CA SER A 27 -24.03 26.06 -1.91
C SER A 27 -24.72 24.94 -1.12
N PRO A 28 -25.21 25.23 0.09
CA PRO A 28 -25.85 24.20 0.92
C PRO A 28 -26.98 23.53 0.12
N PRO A 29 -27.14 22.20 0.24
CA PRO A 29 -28.19 21.50 -0.48
C PRO A 29 -29.55 22.05 -0.08
N THR A 30 -30.39 22.36 -1.06
CA THR A 30 -31.80 22.73 -0.83
C THR A 30 -32.71 21.51 -0.75
N ASP A 31 -32.24 20.34 -1.22
CA ASP A 31 -32.96 19.07 -1.17
C ASP A 31 -32.78 18.40 0.21
N PRO A 32 -33.86 18.21 0.99
CA PRO A 32 -33.80 17.56 2.30
C PRO A 32 -33.24 16.14 2.28
N ALA A 33 -33.40 15.39 1.18
CA ALA A 33 -32.87 14.05 1.05
C ALA A 33 -31.34 14.05 0.90
N ILE A 34 -30.79 15.05 0.21
CA ILE A 34 -29.34 15.25 0.10
C ILE A 34 -28.76 15.69 1.45
N ASP A 35 -29.42 16.62 2.14
CA ASP A 35 -29.00 17.09 3.46
C ASP A 35 -28.99 15.94 4.50
N HIS A 36 -30.02 15.10 4.50
CA HIS A 36 -30.07 13.90 5.34
C HIS A 36 -28.87 12.97 5.07
N CYS A 37 -28.54 12.73 3.81
CA CYS A 37 -27.41 11.89 3.45
C CYS A 37 -26.07 12.46 3.89
N LEU A 38 -25.83 13.76 3.71
CA LEU A 38 -24.61 14.41 4.19
C LEU A 38 -24.52 14.35 5.72
N THR A 39 -25.64 14.55 6.42
CA THR A 39 -25.72 14.45 7.88
C THR A 39 -25.40 13.04 8.37
N LEU A 40 -25.91 12.00 7.70
CA LEU A 40 -25.58 10.61 8.02
C LEU A 40 -24.07 10.33 7.90
N TYR A 41 -23.45 10.75 6.80
CA TYR A 41 -22.00 10.58 6.61
C TYR A 41 -21.20 11.35 7.68
N ALA A 42 -21.59 12.58 8.00
CA ALA A 42 -20.94 13.38 9.03
C ALA A 42 -21.08 12.76 10.44
N ALA A 43 -22.24 12.17 10.75
CA ALA A 43 -22.47 11.49 12.02
C ALA A 43 -21.60 10.23 12.16
N LEU A 44 -21.48 9.43 11.09
CA LEU A 44 -20.56 8.30 11.07
C LEU A 44 -19.11 8.76 11.23
N ASP A 45 -18.70 9.80 10.50
CA ASP A 45 -17.34 10.35 10.57
C ASP A 45 -16.97 10.81 11.98
N ALA A 46 -17.90 11.50 12.67
CA ALA A 46 -17.69 11.95 14.04
C ALA A 46 -17.56 10.77 15.02
N ALA A 47 -18.39 9.73 14.87
CA ALA A 47 -18.32 8.53 15.71
C ALA A 47 -16.99 7.78 15.52
N VAL A 48 -16.56 7.62 14.27
CA VAL A 48 -15.31 6.93 13.91
C VAL A 48 -14.09 7.71 14.38
N ALA A 49 -14.08 9.03 14.23
CA ALA A 49 -12.97 9.87 14.71
C ALA A 49 -12.73 9.77 16.22
N GLY A 50 -13.80 9.52 17.00
CA GLY A 50 -13.69 9.38 18.46
C GLY A 50 -13.35 7.96 18.94
N TRP A 51 -13.81 6.92 18.24
CA TRP A 51 -13.84 5.56 18.79
C TRP A 51 -13.47 4.45 17.82
N GLY A 52 -13.27 4.75 16.54
CA GLY A 52 -13.09 3.77 15.47
C GLY A 52 -11.70 3.78 14.84
N THR A 53 -11.55 2.95 13.82
CA THR A 53 -10.37 2.86 12.94
C THR A 53 -10.75 3.40 11.56
N THR A 54 -10.02 4.39 11.07
CA THR A 54 -10.14 4.87 9.68
C THR A 54 -8.94 4.42 8.87
N PRO A 55 -9.13 3.61 7.80
CA PRO A 55 -8.07 3.37 6.82
C PRO A 55 -7.52 4.69 6.27
N SER A 56 -6.20 4.86 6.27
CA SER A 56 -5.57 6.05 5.66
C SER A 56 -5.56 5.95 4.13
N SER A 57 -5.72 4.73 3.60
CA SER A 57 -5.82 4.43 2.17
C SER A 57 -6.98 3.45 1.93
N PRO A 58 -7.86 3.68 0.92
CA PRO A 58 -7.84 4.79 -0.03
C PRO A 58 -8.19 6.14 0.59
N ALA A 59 -7.75 7.24 -0.04
CA ALA A 59 -7.88 8.60 0.49
C ALA A 59 -9.27 9.17 0.24
N ARG A 60 -9.83 9.92 1.20
CA ARG A 60 -11.12 10.62 1.07
C ARG A 60 -11.04 11.76 0.06
N ILE A 61 -12.08 11.94 -0.75
CA ILE A 61 -12.20 13.11 -1.63
C ILE A 61 -12.91 14.23 -0.88
N ALA A 62 -12.20 15.34 -0.63
CA ALA A 62 -12.72 16.45 0.17
C ALA A 62 -14.02 17.04 -0.44
N GLY A 63 -15.06 17.13 0.38
CA GLY A 63 -16.39 17.60 -0.02
C GLY A 63 -17.32 16.53 -0.64
N PHE A 64 -16.83 15.30 -0.78
CA PHE A 64 -17.56 14.17 -1.38
C PHE A 64 -17.44 12.94 -0.46
N PRO A 65 -18.20 12.89 0.65
CA PRO A 65 -17.96 11.94 1.74
C PRO A 65 -18.21 10.46 1.38
N TYR A 66 -18.84 10.21 0.24
CA TYR A 66 -19.16 8.90 -0.31
C TYR A 66 -18.14 8.42 -1.36
N LEU A 67 -17.04 9.18 -1.57
CA LEU A 67 -16.00 8.87 -2.56
C LEU A 67 -14.62 8.81 -1.92
N ARG A 68 -13.85 7.78 -2.30
CA ARG A 68 -12.42 7.64 -2.01
C ARG A 68 -11.63 7.33 -3.27
N VAL A 69 -10.34 7.60 -3.22
CA VAL A 69 -9.43 7.47 -4.37
C VAL A 69 -8.12 6.82 -3.93
N ASP A 70 -7.63 5.88 -4.74
CA ASP A 70 -6.27 5.36 -4.71
C ASP A 70 -5.42 5.98 -5.83
N ARG A 71 -4.11 5.70 -5.88
CA ARG A 71 -3.24 6.28 -6.92
C ARG A 71 -3.60 5.83 -8.33
N PHE A 72 -4.10 4.61 -8.47
CA PHE A 72 -4.53 4.05 -9.75
C PHE A 72 -5.71 4.82 -10.34
N LEU A 73 -6.78 5.02 -9.54
CA LEU A 73 -7.97 5.74 -9.94
C LEU A 73 -7.74 7.26 -10.04
N ALA A 74 -6.80 7.81 -9.25
CA ALA A 74 -6.36 9.20 -9.41
C ALA A 74 -5.78 9.47 -10.81
N GLY A 75 -5.22 8.46 -11.48
CA GLY A 75 -4.70 8.58 -12.85
C GLY A 75 -5.76 8.90 -13.90
N TYR A 76 -7.04 8.54 -13.69
CA TYR A 76 -8.14 8.84 -14.61
C TYR A 76 -8.63 10.30 -14.52
N ARG A 77 -8.27 11.03 -13.46
CA ARG A 77 -8.81 12.37 -13.18
C ARG A 77 -8.52 13.38 -14.31
N THR A 78 -7.36 13.24 -14.96
CA THR A 78 -6.88 14.09 -16.07
C THR A 78 -7.15 13.50 -17.44
N GLN A 79 -7.69 12.29 -17.53
CA GLN A 79 -7.98 11.63 -18.79
C GLN A 79 -9.30 12.14 -19.37
N PRO A 80 -9.40 12.31 -20.70
CA PRO A 80 -10.67 12.57 -21.36
C PRO A 80 -11.52 11.30 -21.27
N LEU A 81 -12.51 11.29 -20.39
CA LEU A 81 -13.45 10.17 -20.26
C LEU A 81 -14.78 10.55 -20.90
N ASN A 82 -15.36 9.62 -21.67
CA ASN A 82 -16.73 9.72 -22.13
C ASN A 82 -17.73 9.55 -20.96
N PRO A 83 -19.05 9.75 -21.17
CA PRO A 83 -20.04 9.64 -20.09
C PRO A 83 -20.08 8.26 -19.41
N VAL A 84 -19.90 7.18 -20.17
CA VAL A 84 -19.93 5.79 -19.66
C VAL A 84 -18.68 5.52 -18.81
N GLU A 85 -17.50 5.92 -19.30
CA GLU A 85 -16.24 5.84 -18.57
C GLU A 85 -16.26 6.71 -17.30
N THR A 86 -16.85 7.90 -17.36
CA THR A 86 -17.02 8.77 -16.20
C THR A 86 -17.91 8.12 -15.14
N ALA A 87 -19.02 7.49 -15.56
CA ALA A 87 -19.87 6.75 -14.64
C ALA A 87 -19.14 5.57 -14.00
N ALA A 88 -18.40 4.78 -14.78
CA ALA A 88 -17.59 3.67 -14.27
C ALA A 88 -16.51 4.15 -13.28
N TRP A 89 -15.81 5.24 -13.59
CA TRP A 89 -14.83 5.85 -12.68
C TRP A 89 -15.46 6.27 -11.34
N LEU A 90 -16.60 6.96 -11.36
CA LEU A 90 -17.31 7.33 -10.12
C LEU A 90 -17.79 6.11 -9.33
N THR A 91 -18.28 5.07 -10.01
CA THR A 91 -18.65 3.81 -9.37
C THR A 91 -17.46 3.21 -8.61
N ARG A 92 -16.28 3.12 -9.24
CA ARG A 92 -15.06 2.62 -8.59
C ARG A 92 -14.64 3.45 -7.37
N LEU A 93 -14.72 4.79 -7.45
CA LEU A 93 -14.43 5.67 -6.32
C LEU A 93 -15.40 5.45 -5.15
N GLY A 94 -16.68 5.19 -5.45
CA GLY A 94 -17.69 4.83 -4.45
C GLY A 94 -17.49 3.44 -3.86
N GLU A 95 -17.01 2.48 -4.64
CA GLU A 95 -16.64 1.14 -4.16
C GLU A 95 -15.48 1.21 -3.14
N LEU A 96 -14.44 2.00 -3.45
CA LEU A 96 -13.34 2.27 -2.52
C LEU A 96 -13.82 2.91 -1.21
N ASP A 97 -14.78 3.83 -1.26
CA ASP A 97 -15.37 4.39 -0.03
C ASP A 97 -16.14 3.32 0.74
N ARG A 98 -17.03 2.57 0.08
CA ARG A 98 -17.85 1.53 0.71
C ARG A 98 -17.00 0.48 1.43
N GLU A 99 -15.88 0.07 0.85
CA GLU A 99 -14.92 -0.85 1.49
C GLU A 99 -14.33 -0.24 2.77
N ALA A 100 -13.88 1.02 2.71
CA ALA A 100 -13.36 1.72 3.89
C ALA A 100 -14.45 1.96 4.94
N ARG A 101 -15.69 2.29 4.53
CA ARG A 101 -16.84 2.47 5.44
C ARG A 101 -17.20 1.20 6.17
N ARG A 102 -17.00 0.02 5.57
CA ARG A 102 -17.19 -1.26 6.25
C ARG A 102 -16.21 -1.40 7.41
N VAL A 103 -14.93 -1.11 7.19
CA VAL A 103 -13.90 -1.13 8.25
C VAL A 103 -14.24 -0.14 9.36
N GLU A 104 -14.57 1.10 8.98
CA GLU A 104 -14.93 2.16 9.93
C GLU A 104 -16.16 1.76 10.77
N TRP A 105 -17.22 1.28 10.12
CA TRP A 105 -18.40 0.77 10.79
C TRP A 105 -18.04 -0.38 11.72
N ASP A 106 -17.34 -1.40 11.24
CA ASP A 106 -17.03 -2.61 12.01
C ASP A 106 -16.16 -2.31 13.24
N SER A 107 -15.33 -1.26 13.17
CA SER A 107 -14.48 -0.82 14.29
C SER A 107 -15.26 -0.18 15.46
N LEU A 108 -16.49 0.28 15.24
CA LEU A 108 -17.23 0.99 16.29
C LEU A 108 -17.77 0.06 17.40
N PRO A 109 -17.81 0.54 18.66
CA PRO A 109 -18.52 -0.11 19.75
C PRO A 109 -19.99 -0.39 19.44
N VAL A 110 -20.51 -1.52 19.93
CA VAL A 110 -21.89 -1.97 19.70
C VAL A 110 -22.93 -0.92 20.09
N ALA A 111 -22.70 -0.18 21.19
CA ALA A 111 -23.62 0.86 21.66
C ALA A 111 -23.72 2.04 20.67
N LEU A 112 -22.59 2.48 20.10
CA LEU A 112 -22.56 3.56 19.11
C LEU A 112 -23.19 3.11 17.78
N LYS A 113 -22.93 1.87 17.37
CA LYS A 113 -23.59 1.26 16.21
C LYS A 113 -25.11 1.33 16.37
N ALA A 114 -25.63 0.87 17.51
CA ALA A 114 -27.07 0.86 17.79
C ALA A 114 -27.68 2.28 17.80
N ASP A 115 -26.98 3.27 18.34
CA ASP A 115 -27.44 4.66 18.36
C ASP A 115 -27.51 5.28 16.94
N LEU A 116 -26.44 5.17 16.16
CA LEU A 116 -26.42 5.66 14.77
C LEU A 116 -27.52 5.00 13.93
N GLN A 117 -27.70 3.69 14.10
CA GLN A 117 -28.67 2.92 13.35
C GLN A 117 -30.11 3.35 13.70
N ARG A 118 -30.43 3.58 14.98
CA ARG A 118 -31.75 4.10 15.39
C ARG A 118 -32.03 5.51 14.83
N ARG A 119 -31.04 6.39 14.82
CA ARG A 119 -31.23 7.80 14.41
C ARG A 119 -31.33 7.98 12.90
N TYR A 120 -30.50 7.29 12.14
CA TYR A 120 -30.31 7.56 10.72
C TYR A 120 -30.73 6.41 9.80
N ALA A 121 -30.86 5.19 10.30
CA ALA A 121 -31.17 4.02 9.46
C ALA A 121 -32.02 2.96 10.20
N PRO A 122 -33.22 3.32 10.70
CA PRO A 122 -34.02 2.44 11.57
C PRO A 122 -34.63 1.24 10.84
N ILE A 123 -34.74 1.28 9.50
CA ILE A 123 -35.38 0.24 8.69
C ILE A 123 -34.31 -0.71 8.10
N ASP A 124 -33.45 -0.19 7.23
CA ASP A 124 -32.55 -1.01 6.40
C ASP A 124 -31.14 -1.19 6.99
N GLY A 125 -30.86 -0.57 8.14
CA GLY A 125 -29.54 -0.55 8.78
C GLY A 125 -28.54 0.41 8.13
N LEU A 126 -27.49 0.78 8.87
CA LEU A 126 -26.57 1.84 8.47
C LEU A 126 -25.82 1.53 7.15
N PRO A 127 -25.29 0.31 6.90
CA PRO A 127 -24.61 0.01 5.65
C PRO A 127 -25.48 0.17 4.40
N SER A 128 -26.75 -0.24 4.48
CA SER A 128 -27.71 -0.10 3.37
C SER A 128 -28.06 1.37 3.15
N ALA A 129 -28.32 2.12 4.23
CA ALA A 129 -28.60 3.55 4.17
C ALA A 129 -27.44 4.35 3.54
N LEU A 130 -26.18 4.03 3.90
CA LEU A 130 -25.00 4.64 3.29
C LEU A 130 -24.91 4.37 1.79
N ALA A 131 -25.19 3.13 1.35
CA ALA A 131 -25.21 2.77 -0.06
C ALA A 131 -26.30 3.52 -0.84
N GLY A 132 -27.51 3.61 -0.27
CA GLY A 132 -28.60 4.40 -0.84
C GLY A 132 -28.25 5.88 -0.94
N CYS A 133 -27.62 6.44 0.09
CA CYS A 133 -27.15 7.82 0.11
C CYS A 133 -26.02 8.09 -0.88
N ALA A 134 -25.05 7.18 -1.02
CA ALA A 134 -24.00 7.28 -2.03
C ALA A 134 -24.59 7.41 -3.44
N GLY A 135 -25.59 6.59 -3.78
CA GLY A 135 -26.27 6.68 -5.07
C GLY A 135 -27.03 7.99 -5.30
N ARG A 136 -27.65 8.57 -4.26
CA ARG A 136 -28.32 9.88 -4.35
C ARG A 136 -27.31 11.01 -4.53
N LEU A 137 -26.27 11.04 -3.70
CA LEU A 137 -25.21 12.04 -3.76
C LEU A 137 -24.49 11.99 -5.12
N GLN A 138 -24.20 10.79 -5.63
CA GLN A 138 -23.59 10.63 -6.96
C GLN A 138 -24.46 11.21 -8.08
N ARG A 139 -25.76 10.94 -8.09
CA ARG A 139 -26.66 11.50 -9.11
C ARG A 139 -26.75 13.02 -9.02
N TRP A 140 -26.81 13.56 -7.81
CA TRP A 140 -26.80 15.00 -7.57
C TRP A 140 -25.50 15.64 -8.07
N ASP A 141 -24.36 15.02 -7.82
CA ASP A 141 -23.04 15.55 -8.17
C ASP A 141 -22.73 15.44 -9.67
N VAL A 142 -23.25 14.42 -10.35
CA VAL A 142 -23.10 14.26 -11.81
C VAL A 142 -24.02 15.21 -12.58
N ALA A 143 -25.16 15.61 -12.01
CA ALA A 143 -26.07 16.55 -12.66
C ALA A 143 -25.50 17.98 -12.77
N ASP A 144 -24.49 18.32 -11.96
CA ASP A 144 -23.80 19.61 -11.97
C ASP A 144 -22.36 19.45 -12.51
N PRO A 145 -22.06 19.97 -13.73
CA PRO A 145 -20.71 19.92 -14.30
C PRO A 145 -19.62 20.53 -13.39
N GLY A 146 -19.95 21.54 -12.58
CA GLY A 146 -19.02 22.17 -11.64
C GLY A 146 -18.64 21.23 -10.49
N ARG A 147 -19.60 20.45 -9.98
CA ARG A 147 -19.34 19.43 -8.95
C ARG A 147 -18.51 18.28 -9.50
N LEU A 148 -18.84 17.78 -10.70
CA LEU A 148 -18.03 16.76 -11.36
C LEU A 148 -16.58 17.24 -11.61
N ALA A 149 -16.40 18.49 -12.04
CA ALA A 149 -15.07 19.10 -12.19
C ALA A 149 -14.31 19.18 -10.85
N LEU A 150 -15.00 19.48 -9.74
CA LEU A 150 -14.41 19.46 -8.40
C LEU A 150 -14.01 18.05 -7.95
N ILE A 151 -14.81 17.02 -8.23
CA ILE A 151 -14.44 15.62 -7.97
C ILE A 151 -13.13 15.31 -8.70
N ARG A 152 -13.03 15.60 -10.00
CA ARG A 152 -11.79 15.41 -10.79
C ARG A 152 -10.60 16.20 -10.25
N ALA A 153 -10.82 17.44 -9.83
CA ALA A 153 -9.76 18.28 -9.27
C ALA A 153 -9.22 17.72 -7.95
N ARG A 154 -10.10 17.16 -7.11
CA ARG A 154 -9.82 16.72 -5.73
C ARG A 154 -9.50 15.23 -5.59
N ALA A 155 -9.78 14.40 -6.60
CA ALA A 155 -9.44 12.97 -6.64
C ALA A 155 -7.91 12.77 -6.74
N ARG A 156 -7.19 13.06 -5.65
CA ARG A 156 -5.73 13.00 -5.54
C ARG A 156 -5.34 12.27 -4.26
N VAL A 157 -4.30 11.45 -4.35
CA VAL A 157 -3.64 10.86 -3.18
C VAL A 157 -2.36 11.66 -2.89
N PRO A 158 -2.22 12.29 -1.70
CA PRO A 158 -1.00 13.00 -1.33
C PRO A 158 0.22 12.09 -1.42
N GLY A 159 1.36 12.62 -1.86
CA GLY A 159 2.61 11.86 -1.86
C GLY A 159 3.18 11.68 -0.44
N GLU A 160 3.86 10.57 -0.21
CA GLU A 160 4.59 10.28 1.04
C GLU A 160 5.89 11.08 1.22
N TYR A 161 6.06 12.18 0.47
CA TYR A 161 7.26 13.01 0.51
C TYR A 161 6.90 14.42 0.97
N ARG A 162 7.40 14.79 2.15
CA ARG A 162 7.24 16.13 2.74
C ARG A 162 8.33 17.06 2.22
N THR A 163 7.97 17.97 1.31
CA THR A 163 8.91 18.97 0.77
C THR A 163 9.55 19.82 1.88
N VAL A 164 8.81 20.15 2.94
CA VAL A 164 9.35 20.91 4.09
C VAL A 164 10.52 20.18 4.74
N ASN A 165 10.45 18.86 4.89
CA ASN A 165 11.55 18.07 5.44
C ASN A 165 12.77 18.09 4.51
N GLN A 166 12.55 18.03 3.19
CA GLN A 166 13.64 18.11 2.20
C GLN A 166 14.34 19.47 2.23
N VAL A 167 13.58 20.55 2.40
CA VAL A 167 14.13 21.91 2.51
C VAL A 167 14.90 22.09 3.82
N LEU A 168 14.29 21.77 4.96
CA LEU A 168 14.91 21.94 6.28
C LEU A 168 16.08 20.98 6.50
N GLY A 169 16.01 19.79 5.90
CA GLY A 169 17.05 18.77 5.99
C GLY A 169 18.22 19.00 5.03
N LEU A 170 18.24 20.11 4.27
CA LEU A 170 19.28 20.39 3.28
C LEU A 170 19.48 19.22 2.30
N TYR A 171 18.37 18.73 1.73
CA TYR A 171 18.32 17.55 0.85
C TYR A 171 19.49 17.44 -0.14
N PRO A 172 19.87 18.50 -0.90
CA PRO A 172 21.01 18.44 -1.83
C PRO A 172 22.34 17.98 -1.21
N LEU A 173 22.58 18.29 0.07
CA LEU A 173 23.80 17.90 0.79
C LEU A 173 23.65 16.51 1.42
N THR A 174 22.49 16.23 2.00
CA THR A 174 22.24 14.96 2.70
C THR A 174 21.97 13.77 1.78
N LEU A 175 21.69 13.99 0.49
CA LEU A 175 21.42 12.91 -0.45
C LEU A 175 22.67 12.07 -0.76
N LEU A 176 23.87 12.66 -0.77
CA LEU A 176 25.10 11.97 -1.18
C LEU A 176 25.42 10.71 -0.34
N PRO A 177 25.42 10.76 1.01
CA PRO A 177 25.63 9.55 1.80
C PRO A 177 24.49 8.54 1.67
N VAL A 178 23.25 8.99 1.43
CA VAL A 178 22.08 8.10 1.24
C VAL A 178 22.20 7.37 -0.09
N ASP A 179 22.51 8.07 -1.17
CA ASP A 179 22.76 7.53 -2.49
C ASP A 179 23.88 6.48 -2.47
N TYR A 180 25.00 6.77 -1.81
CA TYR A 180 26.07 5.80 -1.59
C TYR A 180 25.60 4.55 -0.82
N GLY A 181 24.79 4.72 0.23
CA GLY A 181 24.22 3.60 0.97
C GLY A 181 23.28 2.74 0.12
N VAL A 182 22.49 3.37 -0.75
CA VAL A 182 21.63 2.66 -1.71
C VAL A 182 22.46 1.89 -2.73
N PHE A 183 23.50 2.50 -3.30
CA PHE A 183 24.42 1.83 -4.23
C PHE A 183 25.00 0.56 -3.61
N HIS A 184 25.54 0.64 -2.39
CA HIS A 184 26.08 -0.53 -1.68
C HIS A 184 25.04 -1.60 -1.43
N TYR A 185 23.85 -1.24 -0.96
CA TYR A 185 22.76 -2.18 -0.80
C TYR A 185 22.42 -2.91 -2.12
N GLN A 186 22.38 -2.17 -3.24
CA GLN A 186 22.10 -2.77 -4.54
C GLN A 186 23.20 -3.73 -4.99
N GLU A 187 24.47 -3.37 -4.81
CA GLU A 187 25.61 -4.25 -5.12
C GLU A 187 25.61 -5.51 -4.26
N GLU A 188 25.40 -5.39 -2.94
CA GLU A 188 25.28 -6.54 -2.04
C GLU A 188 24.12 -7.47 -2.41
N THR A 189 23.00 -6.88 -2.85
CA THR A 189 21.84 -7.64 -3.31
C THR A 189 22.17 -8.38 -4.61
N ARG A 190 22.73 -7.69 -5.62
CA ARG A 190 23.17 -8.33 -6.87
C ARG A 190 24.16 -9.46 -6.61
N ALA A 191 25.15 -9.22 -5.74
CA ALA A 191 26.13 -10.24 -5.35
C ALA A 191 25.49 -11.45 -4.66
N THR A 192 24.45 -11.24 -3.84
CA THR A 192 23.70 -12.33 -3.20
C THR A 192 22.93 -13.15 -4.25
N PHE A 193 22.21 -12.49 -5.15
CA PHE A 193 21.47 -13.15 -6.23
C PHE A 193 22.37 -13.82 -7.28
N ALA A 194 23.62 -13.38 -7.43
CA ALA A 194 24.59 -14.01 -8.31
C ALA A 194 25.12 -15.35 -7.75
N ARG A 195 25.05 -15.58 -6.43
CA ARG A 195 25.51 -16.84 -5.81
C ARG A 195 24.60 -18.00 -6.19
N PRO A 196 25.14 -19.19 -6.53
CA PRO A 196 24.31 -20.39 -6.72
C PRO A 196 23.37 -20.64 -5.54
N LEU A 197 22.17 -21.16 -5.79
CA LEU A 197 21.14 -21.39 -4.76
C LEU A 197 21.69 -22.20 -3.56
N ALA A 198 22.47 -23.25 -3.82
CA ALA A 198 23.08 -24.09 -2.80
C ALA A 198 24.20 -23.40 -1.99
N ALA A 199 24.72 -22.27 -2.46
CA ALA A 199 25.76 -21.47 -1.81
C ALA A 199 25.20 -20.22 -1.10
N LEU A 200 23.86 -20.06 -1.06
CA LEU A 200 23.25 -19.00 -0.30
C LEU A 200 23.49 -19.20 1.20
N PRO A 201 23.71 -18.13 1.97
CA PRO A 201 23.89 -18.24 3.41
C PRO A 201 22.67 -18.88 4.09
N VAL A 202 22.93 -19.85 4.95
CA VAL A 202 21.94 -20.49 5.82
C VAL A 202 22.46 -20.37 7.25
N ARG A 203 21.73 -19.65 8.11
CA ARG A 203 22.09 -19.47 9.52
C ARG A 203 21.38 -20.45 10.43
N GLY A 204 20.16 -20.86 10.06
CA GLY A 204 19.36 -21.82 10.80
C GLY A 204 18.87 -22.92 9.88
N GLU A 205 17.56 -23.15 9.88
CA GLU A 205 16.93 -24.17 9.04
C GLU A 205 15.95 -23.53 8.04
N PRO A 206 16.11 -23.78 6.72
CA PRO A 206 15.12 -23.40 5.73
C PRO A 206 13.76 -24.07 5.97
N ARG A 207 12.73 -23.27 6.23
CA ARG A 207 11.35 -23.75 6.39
C ARG A 207 10.48 -23.20 5.28
N ARG A 208 9.65 -24.06 4.70
CA ARG A 208 8.73 -23.69 3.63
C ARG A 208 7.33 -23.49 4.17
N TYR A 209 6.78 -22.32 3.92
CA TYR A 209 5.40 -21.96 4.22
C TYR A 209 4.68 -21.71 2.92
N GLY A 210 3.44 -22.16 2.78
CA GLY A 210 2.75 -22.06 1.50
C GLY A 210 1.27 -22.32 1.58
N PRO A 211 0.57 -22.19 0.44
CA PRO A 211 -0.80 -22.65 0.34
C PRO A 211 -0.87 -24.17 0.62
N PRO A 212 -2.03 -24.68 1.08
CA PRO A 212 -2.26 -26.12 1.15
C PRO A 212 -1.91 -26.80 -0.20
N PRO A 213 -1.46 -28.07 -0.20
CA PRO A 213 -1.03 -28.79 -1.41
C PRO A 213 -2.21 -29.23 -2.29
N VAL A 214 -3.17 -28.34 -2.51
CA VAL A 214 -4.29 -28.52 -3.42
C VAL A 214 -3.92 -27.88 -4.75
N ALA A 215 -4.19 -28.59 -5.85
CA ALA A 215 -4.00 -28.05 -7.19
C ALA A 215 -4.84 -26.77 -7.32
N PRO A 216 -4.25 -25.63 -7.71
CA PRO A 216 -5.01 -24.42 -7.84
C PRO A 216 -5.99 -24.55 -9.01
N PRO A 217 -7.21 -24.03 -8.88
CA PRO A 217 -8.15 -23.98 -9.99
C PRO A 217 -7.58 -23.18 -11.16
N VAL A 218 -7.75 -23.70 -12.37
CA VAL A 218 -7.39 -22.97 -13.59
C VAL A 218 -8.44 -21.88 -13.83
N VAL A 219 -7.98 -20.64 -13.97
CA VAL A 219 -8.83 -19.50 -14.32
C VAL A 219 -8.54 -19.15 -15.77
N ASP A 220 -9.56 -19.22 -16.62
CA ASP A 220 -9.48 -18.61 -17.94
C ASP A 220 -9.65 -17.09 -17.78
N PHE A 221 -8.53 -16.38 -17.75
CA PHE A 221 -8.51 -14.93 -17.56
C PHE A 221 -9.24 -14.18 -18.67
N ALA A 222 -9.34 -14.75 -19.88
CA ALA A 222 -10.05 -14.12 -20.99
C ALA A 222 -11.57 -14.03 -20.76
N THR A 223 -12.11 -14.84 -19.85
CA THR A 223 -13.53 -14.82 -19.48
C THR A 223 -13.89 -13.78 -18.41
N ILE A 224 -12.88 -13.13 -17.81
CA ILE A 224 -13.10 -12.12 -16.79
C ILE A 224 -13.63 -10.84 -17.47
N PRO A 225 -14.84 -10.36 -17.09
CA PRO A 225 -15.39 -9.14 -17.69
C PRO A 225 -14.50 -7.94 -17.36
N ARG A 226 -14.57 -6.91 -18.22
CA ARG A 226 -13.91 -5.63 -18.00
C ARG A 226 -14.96 -4.53 -17.96
N ASP A 227 -14.77 -3.57 -17.07
CA ASP A 227 -15.63 -2.39 -16.99
C ASP A 227 -15.36 -1.42 -18.16
N ALA A 228 -16.09 -0.30 -18.19
CA ALA A 228 -15.91 0.72 -19.23
C ALA A 228 -14.52 1.40 -19.21
N LEU A 229 -13.75 1.27 -18.12
CA LEU A 229 -12.36 1.75 -18.03
C LEU A 229 -11.35 0.67 -18.46
N GLY A 230 -11.83 -0.48 -18.91
CA GLY A 230 -11.04 -1.65 -19.28
C GLY A 230 -10.51 -2.43 -18.08
N ILE A 231 -10.87 -2.09 -16.84
CA ILE A 231 -10.35 -2.74 -15.62
C ILE A 231 -11.00 -4.12 -15.46
N PRO A 232 -10.23 -5.20 -15.24
CA PRO A 232 -10.78 -6.54 -15.06
C PRO A 232 -11.60 -6.68 -13.77
N GLU A 233 -12.74 -7.37 -13.85
CA GLU A 233 -13.71 -7.57 -12.77
C GLU A 233 -13.90 -9.05 -12.43
N PRO A 234 -12.90 -9.72 -11.83
CA PRO A 234 -13.07 -11.08 -11.38
C PRO A 234 -14.13 -11.14 -10.27
N ASN A 235 -15.05 -12.10 -10.37
CA ASN A 235 -15.94 -12.41 -9.26
C ASN A 235 -15.16 -13.07 -8.09
N THR A 236 -15.82 -13.26 -6.94
CA THR A 236 -15.18 -13.81 -5.74
C THR A 236 -14.50 -15.16 -5.97
N ALA A 237 -15.10 -16.05 -6.77
CA ALA A 237 -14.53 -17.37 -7.05
C ALA A 237 -13.32 -17.28 -7.98
N GLN A 238 -13.43 -16.48 -9.05
CA GLN A 238 -12.32 -16.20 -9.96
C GLN A 238 -11.14 -15.56 -9.21
N LEU A 239 -11.40 -14.59 -8.32
CA LEU A 239 -10.36 -13.93 -7.56
C LEU A 239 -9.68 -14.87 -6.55
N ALA A 240 -10.46 -15.70 -5.84
CA ALA A 240 -9.91 -16.72 -4.95
C ALA A 240 -9.02 -17.72 -5.70
N ALA A 241 -9.46 -18.11 -6.90
CA ALA A 241 -8.71 -18.98 -7.80
C ALA A 241 -7.40 -18.33 -8.29
N LEU A 242 -7.43 -17.05 -8.69
CA LEU A 242 -6.23 -16.30 -9.07
C LEU A 242 -5.21 -16.21 -7.91
N PHE A 243 -5.67 -15.89 -6.70
CA PHE A 243 -4.79 -15.92 -5.52
C PHE A 243 -4.22 -17.31 -5.25
N ALA A 244 -4.98 -18.38 -5.50
CA ALA A 244 -4.50 -19.75 -5.33
C ALA A 244 -3.45 -20.13 -6.37
N SER A 245 -3.64 -19.74 -7.63
CA SER A 245 -2.74 -20.06 -8.74
C SER A 245 -1.40 -19.34 -8.63
N HIS A 246 -1.40 -18.09 -8.17
CA HIS A 246 -0.20 -17.28 -8.07
C HIS A 246 0.40 -17.20 -6.66
N ALA A 247 -0.15 -17.93 -5.68
CA ALA A 247 0.39 -17.96 -4.32
C ALA A 247 1.84 -18.50 -4.31
N PRO A 248 2.80 -17.75 -3.74
CA PRO A 248 4.18 -18.20 -3.61
C PRO A 248 4.35 -19.22 -2.48
N ILE A 249 5.48 -19.91 -2.49
CA ILE A 249 6.03 -20.62 -1.35
C ILE A 249 7.08 -19.71 -0.70
N TRP A 250 6.98 -19.47 0.60
CA TRP A 250 7.93 -18.71 1.38
C TRP A 250 8.94 -19.66 2.00
N GLU A 251 10.17 -19.68 1.50
CA GLU A 251 11.27 -20.46 2.06
C GLU A 251 12.11 -19.56 2.97
N ILE A 252 11.94 -19.69 4.27
CA ILE A 252 12.49 -18.78 5.27
C ILE A 252 13.59 -19.50 6.05
N ASP A 253 14.81 -18.96 6.00
CA ASP A 253 15.90 -19.39 6.88
C ASP A 253 15.57 -19.05 8.33
N THR A 254 15.24 -20.08 9.13
CA THR A 254 14.74 -19.94 10.49
C THR A 254 15.85 -20.23 11.49
N ALA A 255 16.51 -19.19 12.00
CA ALA A 255 17.52 -19.31 13.05
C ALA A 255 17.02 -18.86 14.43
N SER A 256 15.93 -18.09 14.47
CA SER A 256 15.34 -17.57 15.70
C SER A 256 13.81 -17.47 15.62
N GLY A 257 13.16 -17.17 16.74
CA GLY A 257 11.71 -16.91 16.77
C GLY A 257 11.28 -15.69 15.93
N ALA A 258 12.19 -14.78 15.62
CA ALA A 258 11.89 -13.63 14.75
C ALA A 258 11.65 -14.04 13.29
N ASP A 259 12.16 -15.20 12.87
CA ASP A 259 12.07 -15.72 11.49
C ASP A 259 10.77 -16.50 11.24
N GLN A 260 9.85 -16.54 12.22
CA GLN A 260 8.59 -17.25 12.10
C GLN A 260 7.48 -16.28 11.68
N PRO A 261 6.82 -16.52 10.52
CA PRO A 261 5.70 -15.69 10.10
C PRO A 261 4.49 -15.96 10.99
N GLY A 262 3.68 -14.93 11.25
CA GLY A 262 2.54 -15.07 12.15
C GLY A 262 1.50 -13.96 12.01
N ALA A 263 0.40 -14.09 12.76
CA ALA A 263 -0.67 -13.11 12.80
C ALA A 263 -0.29 -11.92 13.71
N PRO A 264 -0.33 -10.66 13.24
CA PRO A 264 -0.05 -9.52 14.09
C PRO A 264 -1.07 -9.37 15.22
N TYR A 265 -0.58 -8.98 16.39
CA TYR A 265 -1.39 -8.55 17.53
C TYR A 265 -0.65 -7.45 18.31
N TRP A 266 -1.41 -6.72 19.13
CA TRP A 266 -0.85 -5.71 20.04
C TRP A 266 -0.56 -6.33 21.40
N ARG A 267 0.69 -6.21 21.87
CA ARG A 267 1.03 -6.56 23.25
C ARG A 267 0.44 -5.55 24.22
N ALA A 268 0.36 -5.93 25.50
CA ALA A 268 -0.14 -5.05 26.56
C ALA A 268 0.69 -3.76 26.73
N ASP A 269 1.97 -3.77 26.33
CA ASP A 269 2.84 -2.59 26.33
C ASP A 269 2.68 -1.69 25.08
N GLY A 270 1.72 -2.01 24.21
CA GLY A 270 1.39 -1.22 23.03
C GLY A 270 2.33 -1.40 21.84
N VAL A 271 3.29 -2.33 21.89
CA VAL A 271 4.19 -2.65 20.76
C VAL A 271 3.58 -3.79 19.94
N PRO A 272 3.59 -3.71 18.60
CA PRO A 272 3.06 -4.76 17.74
C PRO A 272 4.04 -5.93 17.68
N THR A 273 3.52 -7.14 17.62
CA THR A 273 4.30 -8.37 17.38
C THR A 273 3.45 -9.37 16.59
N VAL A 274 3.95 -10.59 16.37
CA VAL A 274 3.22 -11.65 15.66
C VAL A 274 3.08 -12.90 16.52
N ASP A 275 1.97 -13.61 16.34
CA ASP A 275 1.75 -14.95 16.89
C ASP A 275 2.15 -16.02 15.86
N PRO A 276 3.27 -16.75 16.08
CA PRO A 276 3.73 -17.78 15.15
C PRO A 276 2.90 -19.08 15.21
N ALA A 277 2.00 -19.23 16.19
CA ALA A 277 1.08 -20.37 16.25
C ALA A 277 0.04 -20.34 15.13
N GLU A 278 -0.20 -19.15 14.54
CA GLU A 278 -1.07 -18.96 13.38
C GLU A 278 -0.29 -18.35 12.19
N PRO A 279 0.53 -19.12 11.47
CA PRO A 279 1.17 -18.64 10.25
C PRO A 279 0.12 -18.19 9.23
N VAL A 280 0.20 -16.94 8.79
CA VAL A 280 -0.83 -16.33 7.95
C VAL A 280 -0.22 -15.46 6.85
N VAL A 281 -0.88 -15.45 5.70
CA VAL A 281 -0.65 -14.50 4.60
C VAL A 281 -1.88 -13.61 4.40
N TYR A 282 -1.63 -12.31 4.36
CA TYR A 282 -2.63 -11.28 4.07
C TYR A 282 -2.64 -10.97 2.59
N ARG A 283 -3.84 -10.87 2.00
CA ARG A 283 -4.00 -10.68 0.56
C ARG A 283 -4.88 -9.49 0.22
N TYR A 284 -4.55 -8.81 -0.87
CA TYR A 284 -5.40 -7.77 -1.44
C TYR A 284 -5.11 -7.55 -2.93
N VAL A 285 -6.09 -6.97 -3.61
CA VAL A 285 -5.98 -6.60 -5.03
C VAL A 285 -5.50 -5.16 -5.14
N SER A 286 -4.63 -4.91 -6.11
CA SER A 286 -4.33 -3.56 -6.61
C SER A 286 -4.32 -3.57 -8.13
N HIS A 287 -4.12 -2.40 -8.73
CA HIS A 287 -4.04 -2.24 -10.18
C HIS A 287 -2.85 -1.36 -10.53
N ALA A 288 -2.29 -1.62 -11.71
CA ALA A 288 -1.29 -0.78 -12.35
C ALA A 288 -1.68 -0.55 -13.81
N ARG A 289 -0.95 0.33 -14.51
CA ARG A 289 -1.07 0.51 -15.94
C ARG A 289 0.24 0.18 -16.63
N TRP A 290 0.10 -0.36 -17.82
CA TRP A 290 1.22 -0.57 -18.74
C TRP A 290 0.73 -0.31 -20.16
N ARG A 291 1.35 0.64 -20.85
CA ARG A 291 0.99 1.06 -22.21
C ARG A 291 -0.49 1.43 -22.36
N GLY A 292 -1.04 2.11 -21.35
CA GLY A 292 -2.44 2.51 -21.29
C GLY A 292 -3.40 1.42 -20.83
N GLU A 293 -2.94 0.19 -20.67
CA GLU A 293 -3.78 -0.95 -20.28
C GLU A 293 -3.81 -1.14 -18.76
N PRO A 294 -5.00 -1.25 -18.14
CA PRO A 294 -5.12 -1.58 -16.73
C PRO A 294 -4.85 -3.07 -16.48
N LEU A 295 -3.93 -3.34 -15.55
CA LEU A 295 -3.46 -4.66 -15.16
C LEU A 295 -3.88 -5.00 -13.72
N LEU A 296 -4.25 -6.26 -13.50
CA LEU A 296 -4.59 -6.77 -12.18
C LEU A 296 -3.32 -7.12 -11.41
N GLN A 297 -3.25 -6.74 -10.14
CA GLN A 297 -2.15 -7.10 -9.25
C GLN A 297 -2.65 -7.87 -8.02
N LEU A 298 -1.99 -8.99 -7.73
CA LEU A 298 -2.25 -9.84 -6.57
C LEU A 298 -1.13 -9.62 -5.55
N ASN A 299 -1.49 -9.15 -4.36
CA ASN A 299 -0.53 -8.85 -3.29
C ASN A 299 -0.62 -9.90 -2.18
N TYR A 300 0.54 -10.30 -1.67
CA TYR A 300 0.71 -11.26 -0.58
C TYR A 300 1.66 -10.68 0.46
N LEU A 301 1.21 -10.58 1.71
CA LEU A 301 1.95 -9.97 2.80
C LEU A 301 2.06 -10.95 3.97
N ILE A 302 3.29 -11.22 4.40
CA ILE A 302 3.58 -11.94 5.65
C ILE A 302 4.26 -11.02 6.65
N TRP A 303 4.01 -11.24 7.93
CA TRP A 303 4.58 -10.46 9.04
C TRP A 303 5.46 -11.32 9.93
N PHE A 304 6.50 -10.70 10.47
CA PHE A 304 7.49 -11.25 11.41
C PHE A 304 7.51 -10.41 12.68
N ALA A 305 7.90 -11.00 13.80
CA ALA A 305 7.87 -10.34 15.11
C ALA A 305 8.77 -9.09 15.18
N ALA A 306 9.91 -9.12 14.49
CA ALA A 306 10.91 -8.06 14.48
C ALA A 306 11.95 -8.29 13.39
N ARG A 307 12.70 -7.25 13.04
CA ARG A 307 14.05 -7.37 12.47
C ARG A 307 15.06 -7.27 13.63
N PRO A 308 15.61 -8.38 14.15
CA PRO A 308 16.48 -8.34 15.32
C PRO A 308 17.70 -7.45 15.07
N ARG A 309 18.04 -6.62 16.04
CA ARG A 309 19.25 -5.79 15.98
C ARG A 309 20.48 -6.67 16.07
N ARG A 310 21.44 -6.48 15.17
CA ARG A 310 22.74 -7.19 15.20
C ARG A 310 23.78 -6.51 16.09
N GLY A 311 23.49 -5.31 16.60
CA GLY A 311 24.36 -4.56 17.49
C GLY A 311 23.74 -3.20 17.87
N VAL A 312 24.42 -2.45 18.74
CA VAL A 312 23.92 -1.15 19.25
C VAL A 312 23.81 -0.07 18.17
N PHE A 313 24.57 -0.19 17.08
CA PHE A 313 24.56 0.73 15.94
C PHE A 313 23.67 0.25 14.77
N ASP A 314 22.93 -0.86 14.93
CA ASP A 314 21.98 -1.31 13.90
C ASP A 314 20.72 -0.44 13.92
N LEU A 315 20.73 0.61 13.09
CA LEU A 315 19.66 1.58 13.00
C LEU A 315 18.37 1.04 12.34
N LEU A 316 18.49 -0.10 11.64
CA LEU A 316 17.46 -0.69 10.81
C LEU A 316 16.61 -1.72 11.58
N GLY A 317 17.12 -2.25 12.70
CA GLY A 317 16.42 -3.26 13.51
C GLY A 317 15.37 -2.67 14.46
N GLY A 318 14.25 -3.38 14.61
CA GLY A 318 13.13 -2.98 15.47
C GLY A 318 11.94 -3.94 15.41
N PRO A 319 10.88 -3.66 16.19
CA PRO A 319 9.67 -4.49 16.27
C PRO A 319 8.88 -4.48 14.97
N LEU A 320 8.24 -5.61 14.68
CA LEU A 320 7.47 -5.88 13.47
C LEU A 320 8.26 -5.71 12.17
N ASP A 321 8.30 -6.76 11.37
CA ASP A 321 8.90 -6.73 10.04
C ASP A 321 8.02 -7.54 9.08
N GLY A 322 8.28 -7.50 7.79
CA GLY A 322 7.47 -8.25 6.84
C GLY A 322 8.05 -8.28 5.45
N LEU A 323 7.40 -9.03 4.58
CA LEU A 323 7.65 -8.99 3.15
C LEU A 323 6.32 -8.94 2.40
N LEU A 324 6.21 -7.99 1.49
CA LEU A 324 5.13 -7.90 0.54
C LEU A 324 5.65 -8.40 -0.81
N TRP A 325 5.01 -9.44 -1.33
CA TRP A 325 5.21 -9.98 -2.67
C TRP A 325 4.01 -9.62 -3.54
N ARG A 326 4.25 -9.12 -4.74
CA ARG A 326 3.18 -8.75 -5.67
C ARG A 326 3.43 -9.36 -7.05
N VAL A 327 2.33 -9.81 -7.64
CA VAL A 327 2.26 -10.41 -8.97
C VAL A 327 1.41 -9.50 -9.84
N THR A 328 1.98 -8.92 -10.89
CA THR A 328 1.24 -8.16 -11.90
C THR A 328 0.91 -9.08 -13.08
N LEU A 329 -0.37 -9.23 -13.40
CA LEU A 329 -0.84 -10.13 -14.44
C LEU A 329 -1.04 -9.40 -15.78
N ASP A 330 -0.69 -10.06 -16.87
CA ASP A 330 -1.01 -9.62 -18.22
C ASP A 330 -2.47 -9.92 -18.60
N ARG A 331 -2.84 -9.67 -19.87
CA ARG A 331 -4.20 -9.90 -20.37
C ARG A 331 -4.58 -11.38 -20.47
N ALA A 332 -3.63 -12.30 -20.43
CA ALA A 332 -3.86 -13.74 -20.42
C ALA A 332 -3.82 -14.32 -18.99
N GLY A 333 -3.61 -13.48 -17.96
CA GLY A 333 -3.47 -13.92 -16.58
C GLY A 333 -2.09 -14.51 -16.28
N HIS A 334 -1.11 -14.34 -17.16
CA HIS A 334 0.26 -14.75 -16.88
C HIS A 334 1.01 -13.66 -16.11
N PRO A 335 1.98 -14.02 -15.26
CA PRO A 335 2.82 -13.04 -14.57
C PRO A 335 3.66 -12.22 -15.57
N LEU A 336 3.35 -10.93 -15.66
CA LEU A 336 4.12 -9.94 -16.43
C LEU A 336 5.36 -9.47 -15.65
N LEU A 337 5.17 -9.24 -14.35
CA LEU A 337 6.16 -8.72 -13.42
C LEU A 337 5.88 -9.31 -12.04
N TYR A 338 6.93 -9.70 -11.35
CA TYR A 338 6.89 -9.79 -9.89
C TYR A 338 7.69 -8.67 -9.27
N ASP A 339 7.26 -8.21 -8.10
CA ASP A 339 8.02 -7.27 -7.30
C ASP A 339 7.80 -7.47 -5.80
N SER A 340 8.75 -6.98 -5.01
CA SER A 340 8.70 -7.08 -3.56
C SER A 340 9.18 -5.84 -2.86
N ILE A 341 8.58 -5.54 -1.71
CA ILE A 341 9.05 -4.54 -0.75
C ILE A 341 8.95 -5.11 0.67
N HIS A 342 9.71 -4.54 1.59
CA HIS A 342 9.33 -4.63 3.00
C HIS A 342 8.15 -3.67 3.26
N PRO A 343 7.24 -3.93 4.21
CA PRO A 343 6.08 -3.08 4.48
C PRO A 343 6.43 -1.66 4.96
N CYS A 344 7.69 -1.34 5.20
CA CYS A 344 8.14 0.04 5.39
C CYS A 344 8.26 0.85 4.08
N GLY A 345 8.25 0.17 2.93
CA GLY A 345 8.50 0.73 1.59
C GLY A 345 9.93 0.54 1.09
N CYS A 346 10.84 0.05 1.94
CA CYS A 346 12.24 -0.16 1.59
C CYS A 346 12.44 -1.43 0.74
N TYR A 347 13.65 -1.54 0.16
CA TYR A 347 14.14 -2.74 -0.51
C TYR A 347 13.29 -3.19 -1.71
N HIS A 348 12.79 -2.24 -2.48
CA HIS A 348 12.04 -2.55 -3.69
C HIS A 348 12.90 -3.31 -4.70
N GLN A 349 12.47 -4.53 -5.02
CA GLN A 349 13.11 -5.42 -5.99
C GLN A 349 12.11 -5.80 -7.08
N LEU A 350 12.56 -5.80 -8.33
CA LEU A 350 11.77 -6.07 -9.53
C LEU A 350 12.27 -7.34 -10.22
N PHE A 351 11.35 -8.18 -10.67
CA PHE A 351 11.62 -9.43 -11.37
C PHE A 351 10.80 -9.43 -12.67
N PRO A 352 11.31 -8.79 -13.74
CA PRO A 352 10.58 -8.64 -14.99
C PRO A 352 10.44 -9.98 -15.72
N GLY A 353 9.27 -10.22 -16.32
CA GLY A 353 9.08 -11.27 -17.32
C GLY A 353 9.83 -10.95 -18.62
N PRO A 354 9.89 -11.91 -19.56
CA PRO A 354 10.71 -11.80 -20.77
C PRO A 354 10.32 -10.64 -21.70
N VAL A 355 9.09 -10.15 -21.60
CA VAL A 355 8.57 -9.05 -22.44
C VAL A 355 8.88 -7.65 -21.89
N LEU A 356 9.47 -7.55 -20.69
CA LEU A 356 9.82 -6.29 -20.05
C LEU A 356 11.34 -6.09 -20.03
N ARG A 357 11.80 -4.98 -20.62
CA ARG A 357 13.19 -4.53 -20.52
C ARG A 357 13.23 -3.24 -19.72
N LEU A 358 14.13 -3.15 -18.73
CA LEU A 358 14.34 -1.88 -18.03
C LEU A 358 14.78 -0.81 -19.04
N ARG A 359 14.16 0.36 -18.91
CA ARG A 359 14.52 1.56 -19.67
C ARG A 359 15.98 1.96 -19.37
N PRO A 360 16.85 2.12 -20.37
CA PRO A 360 18.25 2.51 -20.15
C PRO A 360 18.41 3.80 -19.34
N GLU A 361 17.50 4.76 -19.51
CA GLU A 361 17.47 6.03 -18.78
C GLU A 361 17.31 5.85 -17.26
N THR A 362 16.73 4.73 -16.80
CA THR A 362 16.55 4.45 -15.37
C THR A 362 17.87 4.18 -14.66
N ALA A 363 18.92 3.79 -15.38
CA ALA A 363 20.26 3.59 -14.83
C ALA A 363 20.91 4.90 -14.37
N GLN A 364 20.48 6.04 -14.93
CA GLN A 364 20.99 7.37 -14.58
C GLN A 364 20.16 8.05 -13.47
N TRP A 365 19.10 7.41 -12.99
CA TRP A 365 18.33 7.95 -11.89
C TRP A 365 19.18 7.96 -10.62
N ALA A 366 18.96 8.95 -9.76
CA ALA A 366 19.66 9.04 -8.49
C ALA A 366 19.35 7.85 -7.55
N GLU A 367 18.26 7.11 -7.80
CA GLU A 367 18.04 5.80 -7.19
C GLU A 367 17.54 4.83 -8.28
N PRO A 368 18.46 4.13 -8.97
CA PRO A 368 18.09 3.21 -10.04
C PRO A 368 17.18 2.10 -9.53
N PRO A 369 16.19 1.63 -10.31
CA PRO A 369 15.41 0.45 -9.95
C PRO A 369 16.32 -0.78 -9.83
N LEU A 370 16.08 -1.61 -8.82
CA LEU A 370 16.87 -2.83 -8.59
C LEU A 370 16.18 -4.04 -9.23
N VAL A 371 16.79 -4.56 -10.30
CA VAL A 371 16.45 -5.86 -10.90
C VAL A 371 17.60 -6.83 -10.61
N PRO A 372 17.51 -7.65 -9.55
CA PRO A 372 18.61 -8.55 -9.18
C PRO A 372 18.60 -9.87 -9.96
N GLN A 373 17.46 -10.24 -10.56
CA GLN A 373 17.31 -11.35 -11.51
C GLN A 373 16.06 -11.13 -12.37
N ALA A 374 15.96 -11.84 -13.50
CA ALA A 374 14.69 -11.95 -14.24
C ALA A 374 13.67 -12.82 -13.47
N ALA A 375 12.39 -12.71 -13.85
CA ALA A 375 11.36 -13.62 -13.35
C ALA A 375 11.68 -15.08 -13.73
N PRO A 376 11.52 -16.05 -12.81
CA PRO A 376 11.67 -17.45 -13.17
C PRO A 376 10.52 -17.93 -14.05
N SER A 377 10.81 -18.83 -14.98
CA SER A 377 9.78 -19.58 -15.70
C SER A 377 9.12 -20.58 -14.76
N ILE A 378 7.84 -20.38 -14.43
CA ILE A 378 7.07 -21.28 -13.57
C ILE A 378 6.37 -22.32 -14.46
N GLY A 379 6.81 -23.59 -14.37
CA GLY A 379 6.21 -24.69 -15.12
C GLY A 379 4.90 -25.20 -14.53
N MET A 380 4.28 -26.16 -15.23
CA MET A 380 3.05 -26.80 -14.75
C MET A 380 3.27 -27.51 -13.41
N GLY A 381 2.43 -27.18 -12.42
CA GLY A 381 2.51 -27.71 -11.06
C GLY A 381 3.66 -27.12 -10.22
N GLU A 382 4.42 -26.18 -10.75
CA GLU A 382 5.42 -25.42 -10.00
C GLU A 382 4.82 -24.15 -9.40
N ARG A 383 5.51 -23.62 -8.39
CA ARG A 383 5.20 -22.31 -7.80
C ARG A 383 6.47 -21.49 -7.70
N ALA A 384 6.30 -20.17 -7.67
CA ALA A 384 7.37 -19.27 -7.27
C ALA A 384 7.74 -19.54 -5.81
N VAL A 385 9.03 -19.78 -5.55
CA VAL A 385 9.60 -19.92 -4.22
C VAL A 385 10.41 -18.68 -3.90
N LEU A 386 10.12 -18.06 -2.76
CA LEU A 386 10.76 -16.86 -2.24
C LEU A 386 11.73 -17.26 -1.13
N ARG A 387 13.03 -17.22 -1.41
CA ARG A 387 14.08 -17.53 -0.43
C ARG A 387 14.38 -16.31 0.43
N LEU A 388 14.10 -16.36 1.72
CA LEU A 388 14.33 -15.26 2.67
C LEU A 388 15.47 -15.57 3.64
N ALA A 389 16.28 -14.55 3.91
CA ALA A 389 17.36 -14.60 4.90
C ALA A 389 16.85 -14.50 6.34
N SER A 390 17.52 -15.19 7.27
CA SER A 390 17.26 -15.05 8.70
C SER A 390 17.58 -13.64 9.22
N GLY A 391 16.68 -13.11 10.04
CA GLY A 391 16.75 -11.89 10.83
C GLY A 391 16.45 -10.61 10.05
N THR A 392 16.86 -10.52 8.77
CA THR A 392 16.54 -9.37 7.92
C THR A 392 15.34 -9.59 7.02
N HIS A 393 14.91 -10.85 6.86
CA HIS A 393 13.86 -11.27 5.94
C HIS A 393 14.09 -10.78 4.51
N ALA A 394 15.36 -10.54 4.16
CA ALA A 394 15.74 -10.07 2.84
C ALA A 394 15.52 -11.18 1.83
N LEU A 395 14.87 -10.86 0.71
CA LEU A 395 14.72 -11.77 -0.41
C LEU A 395 16.10 -11.99 -1.06
N GLN A 396 16.51 -13.26 -1.16
CA GLN A 396 17.82 -13.68 -1.68
C GLN A 396 17.72 -14.36 -3.04
N ARG A 397 16.56 -14.97 -3.35
CA ARG A 397 16.30 -15.66 -4.60
C ARG A 397 14.80 -15.83 -4.84
N VAL A 398 14.40 -15.75 -6.12
CA VAL A 398 13.10 -16.21 -6.60
C VAL A 398 13.34 -17.35 -7.60
N TYR A 399 12.74 -18.51 -7.41
CA TYR A 399 12.92 -19.65 -8.33
C TYR A 399 11.65 -20.47 -8.47
N ALA A 400 11.57 -21.28 -9.52
CA ALA A 400 10.46 -22.21 -9.73
C ALA A 400 10.76 -23.54 -9.02
N SER A 401 9.77 -24.09 -8.32
CA SER A 401 9.88 -25.45 -7.78
C SER A 401 8.51 -26.08 -7.63
N ARG A 402 8.44 -27.40 -7.80
CA ARG A 402 7.27 -28.16 -7.37
C ARG A 402 7.13 -28.04 -5.85
N PRO A 403 5.91 -27.74 -5.34
CA PRO A 403 5.69 -27.69 -3.91
C PRO A 403 6.08 -29.02 -3.26
N GLY A 404 7.00 -28.97 -2.31
CA GLY A 404 7.29 -30.09 -1.41
C GLY A 404 6.36 -30.07 -0.20
N ALA A 405 6.81 -30.64 0.92
CA ALA A 405 6.16 -30.41 2.20
C ALA A 405 6.24 -28.92 2.58
N VAL A 406 5.09 -28.33 2.93
CA VAL A 406 4.98 -26.94 3.37
C VAL A 406 4.19 -26.88 4.67
N LEU A 407 4.56 -25.95 5.54
CA LEU A 407 3.72 -25.49 6.63
C LEU A 407 2.60 -24.64 6.04
N ALA A 408 1.35 -24.99 6.35
CA ALA A 408 0.20 -24.29 5.79
C ALA A 408 0.14 -22.85 6.31
N LEU A 409 0.04 -21.88 5.40
CA LEU A 409 -0.31 -20.51 5.74
C LEU A 409 -1.82 -20.34 5.64
N ALA A 410 -2.44 -19.91 6.72
CA ALA A 410 -3.81 -19.43 6.68
C ALA A 410 -3.90 -18.22 5.74
N TRP A 411 -5.03 -18.08 5.06
CA TRP A 411 -5.28 -16.95 4.18
C TRP A 411 -6.24 -15.98 4.88
N ARG A 412 -5.87 -14.69 4.92
CA ARG A 412 -6.74 -13.62 5.41
C ARG A 412 -6.78 -12.47 4.42
N ASP A 413 -7.91 -11.79 4.37
CA ASP A 413 -8.01 -10.53 3.63
C ASP A 413 -7.24 -9.44 4.39
N TYR A 414 -6.60 -8.54 3.66
CA TYR A 414 -5.84 -7.44 4.24
C TYR A 414 -6.66 -6.60 5.22
N ALA A 415 -7.98 -6.50 5.00
CA ALA A 415 -8.90 -5.77 5.87
C ALA A 415 -8.90 -6.28 7.32
N ALA A 416 -8.50 -7.54 7.58
CA ALA A 416 -8.35 -8.07 8.93
C ALA A 416 -7.30 -7.31 9.76
N LEU A 417 -6.35 -6.61 9.12
CA LEU A 417 -5.33 -5.79 9.79
C LEU A 417 -5.89 -4.50 10.42
N TYR A 418 -7.12 -4.10 10.09
CA TYR A 418 -7.77 -2.93 10.72
C TYR A 418 -8.50 -3.25 12.03
N ALA A 419 -8.52 -4.53 12.41
CA ALA A 419 -9.03 -4.97 13.70
C ALA A 419 -8.21 -6.20 14.12
N ILE A 420 -7.03 -6.01 14.67
CA ILE A 420 -6.20 -7.10 15.22
C ILE A 420 -6.38 -7.21 16.75
N PRO A 421 -6.14 -8.39 17.35
CA PRO A 421 -6.26 -8.58 18.79
C PRO A 421 -5.32 -7.68 19.59
N VAL A 422 -5.75 -7.29 20.78
CA VAL A 422 -4.92 -6.62 21.80
C VAL A 422 -4.87 -7.51 23.04
N VAL A 423 -3.69 -7.74 23.60
CA VAL A 423 -3.56 -8.57 24.82
C VAL A 423 -4.30 -7.90 25.98
N GLY A 424 -5.27 -8.62 26.56
CA GLY A 424 -6.05 -8.15 27.70
C GLY A 424 -7.16 -7.15 27.35
N ASP A 425 -7.40 -6.90 26.06
CA ASP A 425 -8.38 -5.94 25.57
C ASP A 425 -9.04 -6.45 24.27
N GLY A 426 -9.90 -5.65 23.65
CA GLY A 426 -10.62 -5.97 22.41
C GLY A 426 -9.73 -5.97 21.16
N ARG A 427 -10.14 -5.19 20.15
CA ARG A 427 -9.47 -5.15 18.84
C ARG A 427 -9.11 -3.71 18.49
N ARG A 428 -7.97 -3.54 17.82
CA ARG A 428 -7.49 -2.24 17.34
C ARG A 428 -6.92 -2.38 15.93
N GLY A 429 -6.99 -1.32 15.12
CA GLY A 429 -6.24 -1.27 13.86
C GLY A 429 -4.73 -1.40 14.07
N LEU A 430 -4.06 -2.07 13.13
CA LEU A 430 -2.60 -2.08 13.08
C LEU A 430 -2.04 -0.71 12.65
N PHE A 431 -2.78 0.00 11.80
CA PHE A 431 -2.37 1.27 11.20
C PHE A 431 -3.02 2.46 11.90
N GLY A 432 -2.23 3.51 12.15
CA GLY A 432 -2.71 4.82 12.56
C GLY A 432 -3.33 5.60 11.40
N SER A 433 -3.89 6.77 11.69
CA SER A 433 -4.51 7.65 10.69
C SER A 433 -3.54 8.18 9.63
N ASP A 434 -2.24 8.17 9.92
CA ASP A 434 -1.17 8.53 8.98
C ASP A 434 -0.69 7.34 8.12
N GLY A 435 -1.25 6.15 8.36
CA GLY A 435 -0.90 4.90 7.70
C GLY A 435 0.37 4.26 8.25
N LEU A 436 0.91 4.71 9.38
CA LEU A 436 2.06 4.09 10.05
C LEU A 436 1.61 3.10 11.12
N VAL A 437 2.46 2.10 11.39
CA VAL A 437 2.29 1.20 12.54
C VAL A 437 3.09 1.74 13.72
N ALA A 438 2.39 2.19 14.75
CA ALA A 438 3.01 2.66 16.00
C ALA A 438 3.87 1.56 16.64
N GLY A 439 5.05 1.92 17.16
CA GLY A 439 5.98 0.98 17.80
C GLY A 439 6.84 0.17 16.82
N SER A 440 6.65 0.33 15.51
CA SER A 440 7.49 -0.30 14.48
C SER A 440 8.63 0.61 13.99
N GLU A 441 8.85 1.76 14.62
CA GLU A 441 9.76 2.76 14.09
C GLU A 441 11.23 2.31 14.19
N ARG A 442 12.03 2.77 13.24
CA ARG A 442 13.46 2.46 13.15
C ARG A 442 14.29 3.68 13.52
N ALA A 443 15.50 3.46 14.04
CA ALA A 443 16.37 4.56 14.42
C ALA A 443 16.90 5.33 13.19
N GLU A 444 16.92 4.68 12.02
CA GLU A 444 17.24 5.34 10.74
C GLU A 444 16.37 6.56 10.45
N ARG A 445 15.18 6.68 11.07
CA ARG A 445 14.30 7.84 10.91
C ARG A 445 14.98 9.16 11.28
N TRP A 446 15.94 9.13 12.21
CA TRP A 446 16.68 10.32 12.63
C TRP A 446 17.77 10.74 11.65
N LEU A 447 18.20 9.82 10.78
CA LEU A 447 19.19 10.07 9.73
C LEU A 447 18.52 10.38 8.38
N LEU A 448 17.45 9.65 8.05
CA LEU A 448 16.82 9.67 6.73
C LEU A 448 15.63 10.62 6.61
N TRP A 449 15.21 11.31 7.68
CA TRP A 449 14.12 12.30 7.61
C TRP A 449 14.33 13.41 6.54
N PRO A 450 15.57 13.85 6.20
CA PRO A 450 15.79 14.84 5.14
C PRO A 450 15.33 14.37 3.77
N MET A 451 15.17 13.06 3.55
CA MET A 451 14.68 12.50 2.28
C MET A 451 13.20 12.81 2.04
N GLY A 452 12.50 13.34 3.06
CA GLY A 452 11.10 13.73 2.97
C GLY A 452 10.12 12.62 3.34
N VAL A 453 10.57 11.39 3.50
CA VAL A 453 9.75 10.26 3.94
C VAL A 453 9.48 10.39 5.44
N PRO A 454 8.22 10.41 5.91
CA PRO A 454 7.89 10.47 7.34
C PRO A 454 8.24 9.15 8.04
N SER A 455 9.02 9.19 9.12
CA SER A 455 9.48 8.02 9.87
C SER A 455 9.99 6.85 9.00
N PRO A 456 11.10 7.03 8.23
CA PRO A 456 11.75 5.97 7.48
C PRO A 456 11.92 4.69 8.31
N GLY A 457 11.66 3.53 7.69
CA GLY A 457 11.74 2.22 8.33
C GLY A 457 10.50 1.79 9.13
N ALA A 458 9.58 2.69 9.49
CA ALA A 458 8.32 2.28 10.12
C ALA A 458 7.42 1.53 9.12
N MET A 459 6.75 0.48 9.58
CA MET A 459 5.81 -0.31 8.77
C MET A 459 4.58 0.51 8.39
N ARG A 460 4.00 0.23 7.23
CA ARG A 460 2.98 1.07 6.60
C ARG A 460 1.77 0.30 6.08
N GLU A 461 0.68 1.04 5.99
CA GLU A 461 -0.54 0.63 5.29
C GLU A 461 -0.33 0.60 3.76
N ARG A 462 -1.08 -0.26 3.07
CA ARG A 462 -1.13 -0.28 1.60
C ARG A 462 -1.41 1.11 1.03
N GLY A 463 -0.74 1.46 -0.08
CA GLY A 463 -0.85 2.79 -0.71
C GLY A 463 -0.06 3.92 -0.04
N ARG A 464 0.70 3.63 1.04
CA ARG A 464 1.52 4.60 1.77
C ARG A 464 3.02 4.31 1.66
N HIS A 465 3.44 3.47 0.71
CA HIS A 465 4.83 3.03 0.56
C HIS A 465 5.60 3.95 -0.40
N ALA A 466 6.50 4.77 0.15
CA ALA A 466 7.58 5.39 -0.63
C ALA A 466 8.65 4.34 -0.93
N ILE A 467 9.02 4.19 -2.20
CA ILE A 467 9.99 3.17 -2.68
C ILE A 467 11.28 3.81 -3.25
N ALA A 468 11.51 5.07 -2.91
CA ALA A 468 12.74 5.78 -3.19
C ALA A 468 13.03 6.77 -2.07
N PHE A 469 14.27 6.84 -1.62
CA PHE A 469 14.75 7.92 -0.78
C PHE A 469 15.24 9.11 -1.61
N VAL A 470 15.80 8.84 -2.80
CA VAL A 470 16.26 9.88 -3.71
C VAL A 470 15.30 9.97 -4.90
N GLY A 471 14.58 11.09 -4.99
CA GLY A 471 13.46 11.26 -5.93
C GLY A 471 12.09 10.96 -5.31
N ARG A 472 11.08 10.70 -6.15
CA ARG A 472 9.70 10.43 -5.70
C ARG A 472 9.09 9.28 -6.49
N ARG A 473 8.85 8.16 -5.81
CA ARG A 473 8.17 6.98 -6.36
C ARG A 473 7.35 6.30 -5.27
N HIS A 474 6.14 5.89 -5.60
CA HIS A 474 5.27 5.10 -4.71
C HIS A 474 5.08 3.70 -5.27
N PHE A 475 4.97 2.72 -4.39
CA PHE A 475 4.78 1.32 -4.78
C PHE A 475 3.50 1.09 -5.59
N ASP A 476 2.48 1.92 -5.37
CA ASP A 476 1.16 1.89 -6.01
C ASP A 476 0.97 2.97 -7.09
N ASP A 477 2.05 3.62 -7.54
CA ASP A 477 1.97 4.55 -8.66
C ASP A 477 1.39 3.87 -9.91
N ALA A 478 0.34 4.45 -10.46
CA ALA A 478 -0.41 3.86 -11.58
C ALA A 478 0.43 3.65 -12.84
N ASP A 479 1.39 4.55 -13.07
CA ASP A 479 2.26 4.62 -14.25
C ASP A 479 3.66 4.04 -13.98
N LEU A 480 3.86 3.35 -12.85
CA LEU A 480 5.18 2.89 -12.43
C LEU A 480 5.83 2.01 -13.49
N LEU A 481 5.09 1.08 -14.09
CA LEU A 481 5.61 0.22 -15.15
C LEU A 481 6.02 1.03 -16.37
N ASP A 482 5.19 1.97 -16.82
CA ASP A 482 5.47 2.86 -17.97
C ASP A 482 6.76 3.67 -17.78
N ARG A 483 7.04 4.10 -16.55
CA ARG A 483 8.27 4.82 -16.20
C ARG A 483 9.50 3.92 -16.09
N LEU A 484 9.34 2.65 -15.74
CA LEU A 484 10.47 1.73 -15.47
C LEU A 484 10.87 0.89 -16.68
N PHE A 485 9.91 0.48 -17.50
CA PHE A 485 10.12 -0.52 -18.53
C PHE A 485 9.81 0.01 -19.93
N GLU A 486 10.38 -0.65 -20.91
CA GLU A 486 9.99 -0.64 -22.31
C GLU A 486 9.78 -2.10 -22.78
N PRO A 487 9.05 -2.35 -23.88
CA PRO A 487 8.93 -3.69 -24.44
C PRO A 487 10.33 -4.26 -24.74
N ALA A 488 10.56 -5.52 -24.38
CA ALA A 488 11.71 -6.24 -24.91
C ALA A 488 11.53 -6.39 -26.43
N GLU A 489 12.56 -6.08 -27.22
CA GLU A 489 12.53 -6.35 -28.65
C GLU A 489 12.51 -7.87 -28.85
N GLU A 490 11.63 -8.38 -29.73
CA GLU A 490 11.72 -9.77 -30.18
C GLU A 490 13.07 -9.92 -30.89
N GLU A 491 13.98 -10.73 -30.33
CA GLU A 491 15.12 -11.25 -31.10
C GLU A 491 14.54 -12.00 -32.30
N ARG A 492 14.57 -11.38 -33.48
CA ARG A 492 14.14 -11.96 -34.75
C ARG A 492 15.08 -13.06 -35.22
#